data_AF-A0A2V9S356-F1
#
_entry.id   AF-A0A2V9S356-F1
#
_cell.length_a   1.000
_cell.length_b   1.000
_cell.length_c   1.000
_cell.angle_alpha   90.00
_cell.angle_beta   90.00
_cell.angle_gamma   90.00
#
_symmetry.space_group_name_H-M   'P 1'
#
loop_
_entity.id
_entity.type
_entity.pdbx_description
1 polymer ?
#
loop_
_entity_poly.entity_id
_entity_poly.type
_entity_poly.pdbx_seq_one_letter_code
_entity_poly.pdbx_strand_id
1 'polypeptide(L)'
;ILDNITITWLTNTALSGARLYWEYFGKGYFNAKGVSIPVAVSVFPDELYAAPRSWAEQAYPKLIHYNKLEKGGHFAAWEQPQLLSAELRAGFRSLRKSKSDTVAA
;
A
#
# COMPACT_ATOMS: atom_id res chain seq x y z
N ILE A 1 13.71 -2.31 15.63
CA ILE A 1 14.64 -1.34 15.00
C ILE A 1 15.95 -2.02 14.65
N LEU A 2 16.69 -2.56 15.62
CA LEU A 2 17.98 -3.22 15.37
C LEU A 2 17.87 -4.37 14.36
N ASP A 3 16.84 -5.22 14.44
CA ASP A 3 16.64 -6.31 13.47
C ASP A 3 16.65 -5.82 12.01
N ASN A 4 15.99 -4.70 11.74
CA ASN A 4 15.94 -4.12 10.38
C ASN A 4 17.31 -3.56 9.96
N ILE A 5 18.04 -2.92 10.87
CA ILE A 5 19.41 -2.43 10.64
C ILE A 5 20.38 -3.60 10.43
N THR A 6 20.27 -4.64 11.23
CA THR A 6 21.12 -5.83 11.16
C THR A 6 20.95 -6.55 9.83
N ILE A 7 19.72 -6.60 9.28
CA ILE A 7 19.49 -7.17 7.94
C ILE A 7 20.27 -6.39 6.88
N THR A 8 20.22 -5.06 6.85
CA THR A 8 20.93 -4.27 5.84
C THR A 8 22.45 -4.30 6.03
N TRP A 9 22.91 -4.39 7.28
CA TRP A 9 24.31 -4.53 7.63
C TRP A 9 24.90 -5.88 7.20
N LEU A 10 24.33 -6.99 7.69
CA LEU A 10 24.87 -8.33 7.43
C LEU A 10 24.78 -8.74 5.97
N THR A 11 23.82 -8.19 5.22
CA THR A 11 23.68 -8.45 3.77
C THR A 11 24.46 -7.46 2.91
N ASN A 12 25.09 -6.44 3.50
CA ASN A 12 25.80 -5.37 2.79
C ASN A 12 24.94 -4.67 1.71
N THR A 13 23.67 -4.40 2.04
CA THR A 13 22.68 -3.89 1.08
C THR A 13 22.32 -2.42 1.23
N ALA A 14 23.00 -1.67 2.10
CA ALA A 14 22.73 -0.24 2.29
C ALA A 14 22.84 0.57 0.98
N LEU A 15 23.93 0.39 0.22
CA LEU A 15 24.15 1.12 -1.03
C LEU A 15 23.31 0.59 -2.20
N SER A 16 23.16 -0.74 -2.31
CA SER A 16 22.34 -1.33 -3.37
C SER A 16 20.85 -1.01 -3.18
N GLY A 17 20.36 -0.94 -1.94
CA GLY A 17 19.02 -0.46 -1.62
C GLY A 17 18.83 1.03 -1.94
N ALA A 18 19.81 1.87 -1.60
CA ALA A 18 19.77 3.31 -1.92
C ALA A 18 19.77 3.61 -3.43
N ARG A 19 20.32 2.71 -4.26
CA ARG A 19 20.35 2.89 -5.72
C ARG A 19 18.96 3.06 -6.34
N LEU A 20 17.92 2.46 -5.75
CA LEU A 20 16.53 2.62 -6.23
C LEU A 20 16.10 4.10 -6.30
N TYR A 21 16.58 4.94 -5.39
CA TYR A 21 16.29 6.37 -5.38
C TYR A 21 16.90 7.07 -6.61
N TRP A 22 18.14 6.75 -6.95
CA TRP A 22 18.81 7.30 -8.13
C TRP A 22 18.09 6.88 -9.42
N GLU A 23 17.74 5.60 -9.52
CA GLU A 23 17.05 5.07 -10.70
C GLU A 23 15.64 5.65 -10.88
N TYR A 24 15.01 6.14 -9.82
CA TYR A 24 13.67 6.72 -9.87
C TYR A 24 13.65 8.26 -9.89
N PHE A 25 14.79 8.92 -9.61
CA PHE A 25 14.87 10.36 -9.53
C PHE A 25 14.38 11.04 -10.82
N GLY A 26 13.48 12.02 -10.68
CA GLY A 26 12.91 12.76 -11.80
C GLY A 26 11.84 12.04 -12.64
N LYS A 27 11.45 10.79 -12.33
CA LYS A 27 10.50 9.99 -13.14
C LYS A 27 9.01 10.22 -12.82
N GLY A 28 8.69 11.34 -12.16
CA GLY A 28 7.31 11.73 -11.83
C GLY A 28 6.67 10.84 -10.77
N TYR A 29 7.11 11.02 -9.52
CA TYR A 29 6.71 10.23 -8.34
C TYR A 29 5.19 10.24 -8.09
N PHE A 30 4.53 11.38 -8.28
CA PHE A 30 3.08 11.52 -8.06
C PHE A 30 2.23 11.33 -9.32
N ASN A 31 2.82 10.95 -10.45
CA ASN A 31 2.07 10.81 -11.69
C ASN A 31 1.17 9.58 -11.62
N ALA A 32 -0.12 9.75 -11.90
CA ALA A 32 -1.02 8.63 -12.14
C ALA A 32 -0.50 7.77 -13.31
N LYS A 33 -0.43 6.45 -13.10
CA LYS A 33 0.14 5.49 -14.08
C LYS A 33 -0.93 4.67 -14.83
N GLY A 34 -2.20 5.04 -14.72
CA GLY A 34 -3.30 4.39 -15.47
C GLY A 34 -3.60 2.95 -15.03
N VAL A 35 -3.51 2.66 -13.73
CA VAL A 35 -3.78 1.31 -13.19
C VAL A 35 -5.26 0.96 -13.36
N SER A 36 -5.55 -0.10 -14.11
CA SER A 36 -6.91 -0.48 -14.54
C SER A 36 -7.47 -1.73 -13.85
N ILE A 37 -6.80 -2.21 -12.80
CA ILE A 37 -7.25 -3.32 -11.94
C ILE A 37 -7.94 -2.78 -10.67
N PRO A 38 -8.70 -3.62 -9.93
CA PRO A 38 -9.23 -3.23 -8.63
C PRO A 38 -8.12 -2.79 -7.65
N VAL A 39 -8.32 -1.67 -6.97
CA VAL A 39 -7.35 -1.12 -5.99
C VAL A 39 -8.05 -0.80 -4.67
N ALA A 40 -7.39 -1.08 -3.55
CA ALA A 40 -7.80 -0.67 -2.22
C ALA A 40 -6.74 0.28 -1.64
N VAL A 41 -7.18 1.37 -0.98
CA VAL A 41 -6.29 2.36 -0.36
C VAL A 41 -6.68 2.55 1.09
N SER A 42 -5.70 2.45 1.98
CA SER A 42 -5.85 2.71 3.42
C SER A 42 -4.86 3.80 3.81
N VAL A 43 -5.38 4.93 4.30
CA VAL A 43 -4.58 6.11 4.61
C VAL A 43 -4.37 6.19 6.11
N PHE A 44 -3.12 6.04 6.52
CA PHE A 44 -2.68 6.21 7.91
C PHE A 44 -2.36 7.69 8.15
N PRO A 45 -2.72 8.26 9.32
CA PRO A 45 -2.68 9.70 9.54
C PRO A 45 -1.27 10.30 9.51
N ASP A 46 -0.26 9.55 9.96
CA ASP A 46 1.13 10.02 10.05
C ASP A 46 1.99 9.52 8.86
N GLU A 47 1.37 9.19 7.73
CA GLU A 47 2.06 8.91 6.47
C GLU A 47 2.62 10.20 5.86
N LEU A 48 3.80 10.13 5.24
CA LEU A 48 4.49 11.27 4.64
C LEU A 48 3.63 11.96 3.56
N TYR A 49 2.90 11.16 2.78
CA TYR A 49 1.98 11.63 1.75
C TYR A 49 0.60 10.99 1.88
N ALA A 50 -0.19 11.44 2.86
CA ALA A 50 -1.55 10.98 3.08
C ALA A 50 -2.49 11.38 1.92
N ALA A 51 -2.64 10.49 0.93
CA ALA A 51 -3.39 10.77 -0.29
C ALA A 51 -4.89 11.01 0.00
N PRO A 52 -5.46 12.17 -0.38
CA PRO A 52 -6.89 12.40 -0.26
C PRO A 52 -7.67 11.49 -1.23
N ARG A 53 -8.93 11.23 -0.91
CA ARG A 53 -9.79 10.34 -1.70
C ARG A 53 -9.89 10.75 -3.16
N SER A 54 -10.02 12.05 -3.43
CA SER A 54 -10.08 12.58 -4.80
C SER A 54 -8.84 12.24 -5.63
N TRP A 55 -7.64 12.27 -5.03
CA TRP A 55 -6.41 11.87 -5.71
C TRP A 55 -6.36 10.36 -5.95
N ALA A 56 -6.82 9.56 -4.98
CA ALA A 56 -6.90 8.11 -5.13
C ALA A 56 -7.89 7.71 -6.25
N GLU A 57 -9.05 8.35 -6.34
CA GLU A 57 -10.04 8.10 -7.38
C GLU A 57 -9.53 8.52 -8.77
N GLN A 58 -8.79 9.64 -8.86
CA GLN A 58 -8.16 10.07 -10.10
C GLN A 58 -7.05 9.10 -10.55
N ALA A 59 -6.26 8.58 -9.62
CA ALA A 59 -5.17 7.64 -9.92
C ALA A 59 -5.66 6.21 -10.22
N TYR A 60 -6.77 5.80 -9.59
CA TYR A 60 -7.29 4.44 -9.61
C TYR A 60 -8.79 4.43 -9.98
N PRO A 61 -9.13 4.35 -11.29
CA PRO A 61 -10.52 4.34 -11.75
C PRO A 61 -11.37 3.17 -11.22
N LYS A 62 -10.73 2.08 -10.74
CA LYS A 62 -11.38 0.93 -10.09
C LYS A 62 -11.06 0.84 -8.60
N LEU A 63 -11.20 1.96 -7.89
CA LEU A 63 -11.05 2.00 -6.42
C LEU A 63 -12.20 1.26 -5.74
N ILE A 64 -11.90 0.12 -5.12
CA ILE A 64 -12.91 -0.77 -4.48
C ILE A 64 -13.01 -0.57 -2.96
N HIS A 65 -12.02 0.07 -2.34
CA HIS A 65 -12.01 0.39 -0.92
C HIS A 65 -11.15 1.63 -0.68
N TYR A 66 -11.64 2.56 0.12
CA TYR A 66 -10.89 3.71 0.61
C TYR A 66 -11.25 3.95 2.07
N ASN A 67 -10.25 4.04 2.93
CA ASN A 67 -10.46 4.37 4.34
C ASN A 67 -9.35 5.29 4.86
N LYS A 68 -9.69 6.16 5.81
CA LYS A 68 -8.73 6.93 6.61
C LYS A 68 -8.77 6.39 8.03
N LEU A 69 -7.61 6.04 8.57
CA LEU A 69 -7.50 5.44 9.89
C LEU A 69 -7.19 6.49 10.95
N GLU A 70 -7.46 6.15 12.21
CA GLU A 70 -7.29 7.06 13.34
C GLU A 70 -5.86 7.10 13.90
N LYS A 71 -5.01 6.11 13.56
CA LYS A 71 -3.65 5.98 14.11
C LYS A 71 -2.68 5.24 13.17
N GLY A 72 -1.40 5.52 13.35
CA GLY A 72 -0.26 4.91 12.64
C GLY A 72 0.29 5.82 11.53
N GLY A 73 1.48 5.50 11.05
CA GLY A 73 2.14 6.26 9.98
C GLY A 73 2.75 5.39 8.89
N HIS A 74 3.94 5.80 8.45
CA HIS A 74 4.64 5.25 7.30
C HIS A 74 4.91 3.74 7.41
N PHE A 75 5.16 3.22 8.61
CA PHE A 75 5.40 1.79 8.84
C PHE A 75 4.14 1.09 9.36
N ALA A 76 3.01 1.31 8.70
CA ALA A 76 1.68 0.82 9.10
C ALA A 76 1.64 -0.66 9.56
N ALA A 77 2.34 -1.55 8.86
CA ALA A 77 2.41 -2.97 9.21
C ALA A 77 3.11 -3.24 10.55
N TRP A 78 4.13 -2.44 10.85
CA TRP A 78 4.91 -2.57 12.07
C TRP A 78 4.25 -1.84 13.24
N GLU A 79 3.71 -0.65 12.99
CA GLU A 79 3.09 0.20 14.02
C GLU A 79 1.69 -0.29 14.41
N GLN A 80 0.86 -0.69 13.43
CA GLN A 80 -0.55 -1.03 13.64
C GLN A 80 -0.94 -2.33 12.89
N PRO A 81 -0.31 -3.49 13.22
CA PRO A 81 -0.50 -4.73 12.46
C PRO A 81 -1.95 -5.20 12.39
N GLN A 82 -2.74 -5.01 13.46
CA GLN A 82 -4.15 -5.40 13.48
C GLN A 82 -5.00 -4.52 12.58
N LEU A 83 -4.76 -3.20 12.58
CA LEU A 83 -5.47 -2.26 11.70
C LEU A 83 -5.15 -2.56 10.24
N LEU A 84 -3.87 -2.71 9.89
CA LEU A 84 -3.48 -3.09 8.54
C LEU A 84 -4.13 -4.41 8.10
N SER A 85 -4.12 -5.42 8.97
CA SER A 85 -4.73 -6.72 8.67
C SER A 85 -6.24 -6.62 8.44
N ALA A 86 -6.94 -5.79 9.22
CA ALA A 86 -8.37 -5.54 9.04
C ALA A 86 -8.66 -4.85 7.70
N GLU A 87 -7.87 -3.83 7.35
CA GLU A 87 -7.97 -3.11 6.09
C GLU A 87 -7.71 -4.01 4.88
N LEU A 88 -6.69 -4.88 4.93
CA LEU A 88 -6.44 -5.88 3.88
C LEU A 88 -7.67 -6.79 3.71
N ARG A 89 -8.23 -7.32 4.79
CA ARG A 89 -9.43 -8.17 4.71
C ARG A 89 -10.65 -7.43 4.18
N ALA A 90 -10.78 -6.14 4.46
CA ALA A 90 -11.85 -5.28 3.95
C ALA A 90 -11.66 -5.05 2.45
N GLY A 91 -10.47 -4.61 2.01
CA GLY A 91 -10.13 -4.37 0.61
C GLY A 91 -10.32 -5.60 -0.28
N PHE A 92 -9.91 -6.79 0.19
CA PHE A 92 -10.10 -8.04 -0.56
C PHE A 92 -11.49 -8.66 -0.42
N ARG A 93 -12.40 -8.09 0.38
CA ARG A 93 -13.71 -8.71 0.67
C ARG A 93 -14.56 -8.88 -0.59
N SER A 94 -14.65 -7.85 -1.43
CA SER A 94 -15.46 -7.88 -2.66
C SER A 94 -14.86 -8.76 -3.75
N LEU A 95 -13.58 -9.12 -3.65
CA LEU A 95 -12.87 -9.95 -4.64
C LEU A 95 -12.94 -11.45 -4.33
N ARG A 96 -13.49 -11.83 -3.17
CA ARG A 96 -13.68 -13.25 -2.83
C ARG A 96 -14.92 -13.77 -3.58
N LYS A 97 -14.72 -14.81 -4.40
CA LYS A 97 -15.84 -15.54 -5.03
C LYS A 97 -16.79 -16.06 -3.96
N SER A 98 -18.09 -15.97 -4.21
CA SER A 98 -19.08 -16.63 -3.37
C SER A 98 -19.10 -18.13 -3.69
N LYS A 99 -19.48 -18.98 -2.72
CA LYS A 99 -19.69 -20.41 -3.00
C LYS A 99 -20.76 -20.65 -4.08
N SER A 100 -21.65 -19.70 -4.41
CA SER A 100 -22.62 -19.88 -5.49
C SER A 100 -22.03 -19.70 -6.88
N ASP A 101 -20.90 -18.99 -7.01
CA ASP A 101 -20.25 -18.73 -8.30
C ASP A 101 -19.47 -19.94 -8.84
N THR A 102 -19.35 -21.01 -8.05
CA THR A 102 -18.59 -22.21 -8.40
C THR A 102 -19.48 -23.35 -8.91
N VAL A 103 -20.81 -23.26 -8.74
CA VAL A 103 -21.75 -24.32 -9.16
C VAL A 103 -22.32 -24.04 -10.56
N ALA A 104 -22.07 -22.87 -11.13
CA ALA A 104 -22.58 -22.43 -12.43
C ALA A 104 -21.53 -22.42 -13.56
N ALA A 105 -20.39 -23.09 -13.39
CA ALA A 105 -19.35 -23.26 -14.41
C ALA A 105 -19.10 -24.76 -14.65
#